data_AF-A0A928ZW65-F1
#
_entry.id   AF-A0A928ZW65-F1
#
_cell.length_a   1.000
_cell.length_b   1.000
_cell.length_c   1.000
_cell.angle_alpha   90.00
_cell.angle_beta   90.00
_cell.angle_gamma   90.00
#
_symmetry.space_group_name_H-M   'P 1'
#
loop_
_entity.id
_entity.type
_entity.pdbx_description
1 polymer ?
#
loop_
_entity_poly.entity_id
_entity_poly.type
_entity_poly.pdbx_seq_one_letter_code
_entity_poly.pdbx_strand_id
1 'polypeptide(L)' 'MQITIDLPPDLEQDLIRQAEQSNVPLHTLILQVLRQITQKPSIPQWPDTILSYQGILDFPAFESYRDELLPPSEPELF' A
#
# COMPACT_ATOMS: atom_id res chain seq x y z
N MET A 1 16.71 -20.07 -14.03
CA MET A 1 17.24 -19.73 -12.69
C MET A 1 16.66 -20.74 -11.71
N GLN A 2 17.47 -21.29 -10.81
CA GLN A 2 17.02 -22.22 -9.77
C GLN A 2 17.25 -21.57 -8.41
N ILE A 3 16.24 -21.59 -7.55
CA ILE A 3 16.30 -21.07 -6.18
C ILE A 3 16.06 -22.27 -5.25
N THR A 4 16.92 -22.42 -4.25
CA THR A 4 16.75 -23.40 -3.17
C THR A 4 16.37 -22.64 -1.91
N ILE A 5 15.33 -23.11 -1.21
CA ILE A 5 14.82 -22.49 0.01
C ILE A 5 14.66 -23.60 1.03
N ASP A 6 15.30 -23.43 2.19
CA ASP A 6 15.10 -24.32 3.33
C ASP A 6 13.87 -23.84 4.10
N LEU A 7 12.85 -24.70 4.21
CA LEU A 7 11.59 -24.38 4.88
C LEU A 7 11.55 -25.05 6.27
N PRO A 8 10.94 -24.39 7.27
CA PRO A 8 10.55 -25.06 8.50
C PRO A 8 9.66 -26.28 8.23
N PRO A 9 9.81 -27.38 8.98
CA PRO A 9 9.12 -28.65 8.68
C PRO A 9 7.60 -28.55 8.82
N ASP A 10 7.11 -27.67 9.70
CA ASP A 10 5.69 -27.35 9.85
C ASP A 10 5.12 -26.67 8.59
N LEU A 11 5.85 -25.66 8.07
CA LEU A 11 5.43 -24.95 6.86
C LEU A 11 5.50 -25.85 5.62
N GLU A 12 6.51 -26.70 5.52
CA GLU A 12 6.63 -27.67 4.42
C GLU A 12 5.42 -28.62 4.39
N GLN A 13 5.05 -29.19 5.55
CA GLN A 13 3.89 -30.08 5.66
C GLN A 13 2.58 -29.37 5.31
N ASP A 14 2.40 -28.14 5.78
CA ASP A 14 1.20 -27.34 5.48
C ASP A 14 1.08 -27.06 3.97
N LEU A 15 2.18 -26.71 3.31
CA LEU A 15 2.20 -26.47 1.86
C LEU A 15 1.92 -27.74 1.06
N ILE A 16 2.49 -28.89 1.45
CA ILE A 16 2.21 -30.19 0.83
C ILE A 16 0.71 -30.52 0.96
N ARG A 17 0.16 -30.42 2.17
CA ARG A 17 -1.27 -30.66 2.42
C ARG A 17 -2.15 -29.76 1.56
N GLN A 18 -1.82 -28.47 1.46
CA GLN A 18 -2.59 -27.51 0.68
C GLN A 18 -2.51 -27.77 -0.83
N ALA A 19 -1.35 -28.22 -1.32
CA ALA A 19 -1.13 -28.63 -2.70
C ALA A 19 -1.97 -29.85 -3.07
N GLU A 20 -2.01 -30.87 -2.19
CA GLU A 20 -2.84 -32.06 -2.35
C GLU A 20 -4.34 -31.71 -2.36
N GLN A 21 -4.80 -30.90 -1.39
CA GLN A 21 -6.19 -30.47 -1.30
C GLN A 21 -6.65 -29.68 -2.54
N SER A 22 -5.74 -28.89 -3.12
CA SER A 22 -6.03 -28.08 -4.30
C SER A 22 -5.80 -28.83 -5.62
N ASN A 23 -5.28 -30.06 -5.55
CA ASN A 23 -4.84 -30.86 -6.70
C ASN A 23 -3.88 -30.09 -7.64
N VAL A 24 -2.93 -29.36 -7.05
CA VAL A 24 -1.94 -28.53 -7.76
C VAL A 24 -0.55 -28.96 -7.33
N PRO A 25 0.44 -29.04 -8.24
CA PRO A 25 1.82 -29.32 -7.85
C PRO A 25 2.36 -28.31 -6.84
N LEU A 26 3.12 -28.78 -5.84
CA LEU A 26 3.69 -27.94 -4.78
C LEU A 26 4.44 -26.71 -5.33
N HIS A 27 5.25 -26.90 -6.37
CA HIS A 27 5.99 -25.79 -6.99
C HIS A 27 5.05 -24.72 -7.59
N THR A 28 3.92 -25.13 -8.17
CA THR A 28 2.93 -24.21 -8.74
C THR A 28 2.25 -23.41 -7.63
N LEU A 29 1.91 -24.07 -6.53
CA LEU A 29 1.35 -23.40 -5.35
C LEU A 29 2.33 -22.36 -4.79
N ILE A 30 3.61 -22.72 -4.62
CA ILE A 30 4.66 -21.82 -4.15
C ILE A 30 4.79 -20.60 -5.08
N LEU A 31 4.81 -20.81 -6.40
CA LEU A 31 4.90 -19.72 -7.38
C LEU A 31 3.67 -18.81 -7.34
N GLN A 32 2.47 -19.35 -7.16
CA GLN A 32 1.24 -18.56 -7.03
C GLN A 32 1.28 -17.66 -5.80
N VAL A 33 1.68 -18.20 -4.65
CA VAL A 33 1.81 -17.45 -3.39
C VAL A 33 2.84 -16.33 -3.55
N LEU A 34 4.02 -16.64 -4.08
CA LEU A 34 5.06 -15.64 -4.32
C LEU A 34 4.58 -14.54 -5.26
N ARG A 35 3.87 -14.90 -6.33
CA ARG A 35 3.30 -13.93 -7.28
C ARG A 35 2.26 -13.04 -6.62
N GLN A 36 1.38 -13.58 -5.80
CA GLN A 36 0.37 -12.79 -5.09
C GLN A 36 0.99 -11.79 -4.11
N ILE A 37 2.04 -12.19 -3.39
CA ILE A 37 2.75 -11.31 -2.44
C ILE A 37 3.52 -10.22 -3.18
N THR A 38 4.20 -10.57 -4.28
CA THR A 38 5.01 -9.62 -5.07
C THR A 38 4.19 -8.67 -5.95
N GLN A 39 2.99 -9.09 -6.36
CA GLN A 39 2.06 -8.22 -7.12
C GLN A 39 1.29 -7.25 -6.22
N LYS A 40 1.27 -7.48 -4.91
CA LYS A 40 0.71 -6.50 -3.99
C LYS A 40 1.68 -5.30 -3.97
N PRO A 41 1.23 -4.07 -4.27
CA PRO A 41 2.11 -2.91 -4.23
C PRO A 41 2.78 -2.85 -2.84
N SER A 42 4.12 -3.00 -2.84
CA SER A 42 4.97 -3.00 -1.65
C SER A 42 5.00 -1.62 -0.96
N ILE A 43 4.60 -0.59 -1.69
CA ILE A 43 4.50 0.77 -1.18
C ILE A 43 3.06 0.95 -0.69
N PRO A 44 2.83 1.37 0.58
CA PRO A 44 1.52 1.84 1.00
C PRO A 44 1.16 3.07 0.18
N GLN A 45 0.48 2.84 -0.94
CA GLN A 45 0.00 3.88 -1.82
C GLN A 45 -1.38 4.31 -1.33
N TRP A 46 -1.60 5.63 -1.26
CA TRP A 46 -2.92 6.16 -0.96
C TRP A 46 -3.94 5.63 -1.97
N PRO A 47 -5.18 5.30 -1.54
CA PRO A 47 -6.26 4.95 -2.44
C PRO A 47 -6.43 5.97 -3.57
N ASP A 48 -6.87 5.52 -4.75
CA ASP A 48 -7.09 6.39 -5.91
C ASP A 48 -8.02 7.57 -5.58
N THR A 49 -9.01 7.36 -4.72
CA THR A 49 -9.92 8.40 -4.23
C THR A 49 -9.18 9.58 -3.57
N ILE A 50 -8.07 9.32 -2.88
CA ILE A 50 -7.25 10.36 -2.25
C ILE A 50 -6.31 10.99 -3.29
N LEU A 51 -5.68 10.18 -4.13
CA LEU A 51 -4.74 10.67 -5.15
C LEU A 51 -5.41 11.49 -6.25
N SER A 52 -6.68 11.21 -6.56
CA SER A 52 -7.47 11.91 -7.59
C SER A 52 -8.36 13.02 -7.05
N TYR A 53 -8.29 13.32 -5.75
CA TYR A 53 -9.11 14.34 -5.13
C TYR A 53 -8.74 15.74 -5.64
N GLN A 54 -9.68 16.41 -6.31
CA GLN A 54 -9.49 17.74 -6.91
C GLN A 54 -10.02 18.89 -6.04
N GLY A 55 -10.37 18.61 -4.78
CA GLY A 55 -11.06 19.56 -3.91
C GLY A 55 -12.59 19.50 -4.05
N ILE A 56 -13.27 20.35 -3.28
CA ILE A 56 -14.72 20.54 -3.34
C ILE A 56 -14.97 21.82 -4.13
N LEU A 57 -15.83 21.77 -5.16
CA LEU A 57 -16.13 22.92 -6.03
C LEU A 57 -16.64 24.14 -5.26
N ASP A 58 -17.41 23.90 -4.19
CA ASP A 58 -17.98 24.95 -3.35
C ASP A 58 -17.02 25.45 -2.25
N PHE A 59 -15.77 24.97 -2.24
CA PHE A 59 -14.75 25.41 -1.30
C PHE A 59 -13.79 26.40 -1.98
N PRO A 60 -13.45 27.52 -1.33
CA PRO A 60 -12.48 28.45 -1.87
C PRO A 60 -11.14 27.75 -2.15
N ALA A 61 -10.47 28.15 -3.23
CA ALA A 61 -9.13 27.67 -3.53
C ALA A 61 -8.19 27.96 -2.35
N PHE A 62 -7.16 27.12 -2.20
CA PHE A 62 -6.12 27.37 -1.21
C PHE A 62 -5.57 28.79 -1.37
N GLU A 63 -5.54 29.56 -0.28
CA GLU A 63 -5.10 30.96 -0.21
C GLU A 63 -5.94 32.00 -0.99
N SER A 64 -7.17 31.70 -1.42
CA SER A 64 -7.99 32.64 -2.21
C SER A 64 -8.24 34.01 -1.58
N TYR A 65 -8.17 34.11 -0.25
CA TYR A 65 -8.40 35.34 0.52
C TYR A 65 -7.15 35.81 1.28
N ARG A 66 -5.98 35.28 0.94
CA ARG A 66 -4.73 35.60 1.66
C ARG A 66 -4.43 37.09 1.67
N ASP A 67 -4.72 37.77 0.56
CA ASP A 67 -4.46 39.20 0.41
C ASP A 67 -5.48 40.08 1.17
N GLU A 68 -6.59 39.50 1.62
CA GLU A 68 -7.60 40.17 2.46
C GLU A 68 -7.25 40.08 3.96
N LEU A 69 -6.27 39.25 4.33
CA LEU A 69 -5.85 39.11 5.72
C LEU A 69 -5.00 40.31 6.14
N LEU A 70 -5.35 40.89 7.28
CA LEU A 70 -4.47 41.83 7.93
C LEU A 70 -3.21 41.09 8.43
N PRO A 71 -2.01 41.67 8.26
CA PRO A 71 -0.83 41.11 8.89
C PRO A 71 -1.07 41.01 10.41
N PRO A 72 -0.55 39.97 11.08
CA PRO A 72 -0.62 39.90 12.53
C PRO A 72 -0.05 41.19 13.11
N SER A 73 -0.74 41.75 14.10
CA SER A 73 -0.21 42.90 14.84
C SER A 73 1.15 42.53 15.41
N GLU A 74 2.16 43.36 15.16
CA GLU A 74 3.43 43.19 15.86
C GLU A 74 3.12 43.21 17.37
N PRO A 75 3.51 42.16 18.12
CA PRO A 75 3.41 42.25 19.57
C PRO A 75 4.25 43.46 20.00
N GLU A 76 3.69 44.34 20.82
CA GLU A 76 4.49 45.41 21.42
C GLU A 76 5.64 44.75 22.18
N LEU A 77 6.84 44.83 21.62
CA LEU A 77 8.06 44.41 22.27
C LEU A 77 8.38 45.45 23.34
N PHE A 78 7.67 45.34 24.47
CA PHE A 78 7.85 46.01 25.76
C PHE A 78 7.88 47.54 25.78
#